data_AF-A0A953I6Z2-F1
#
_entry.id   AF-A0A953I6Z2-F1
#
_cell.length_a   1.000
_cell.length_b   1.000
_cell.length_c   1.000
_cell.angle_alpha   90.00
_cell.angle_beta   90.00
_cell.angle_gamma   90.00
#
_symmetry.space_group_name_H-M   'P 1'
#
loop_
_entity.id
_entity.type
_entity.pdbx_description
1 polymer ?
#
loop_
_entity_poly.entity_id
_entity_poly.type
_entity_poly.pdbx_seq_one_letter_code
_entity_poly.pdbx_strand_id
1 'polypeptide(L)'
;TALGAGIKALHTNTVEVALEWRPELDAIAHARSLAEGAAAVVYAVADGHEAPAHLALIRELIAAGKPVIVVGLGMPYELTAVPEIETYIAAYGFRDANLKGVGPLLFGRTPARGRLPVSIPGLYPAGHGLDLP
;
A
#
# COMPACT_ATOMS: atom_id res chain seq x y z
N THR A 1 -8.59 -9.61 4.13
CA THR A 1 -7.57 -10.17 3.21
C THR A 1 -6.44 -10.81 4.02
N ALA A 2 -5.54 -11.57 3.39
CA ALA A 2 -4.34 -12.09 4.08
C ALA A 2 -3.44 -10.98 4.65
N LEU A 3 -3.37 -9.83 3.98
CA LEU A 3 -2.68 -8.64 4.49
C LEU A 3 -3.35 -8.12 5.77
N GLY A 4 -4.66 -7.86 5.71
CA GLY A 4 -5.43 -7.39 6.86
C GLY A 4 -5.33 -8.34 8.06
N ALA A 5 -5.44 -9.65 7.83
CA ALA A 5 -5.26 -10.67 8.86
C ALA A 5 -3.84 -10.68 9.45
N GLY A 6 -2.81 -10.57 8.61
CA GLY A 6 -1.41 -10.53 9.04
C GLY A 6 -1.08 -9.30 9.90
N ILE A 7 -1.60 -8.13 9.53
CA ILE A 7 -1.46 -6.91 10.33
C ILE A 7 -2.24 -7.05 11.64
N LYS A 8 -3.50 -7.53 11.59
CA LYS A 8 -4.35 -7.66 12.78
C LYS A 8 -3.80 -8.63 13.82
N ALA A 9 -3.06 -9.66 13.38
CA ALA A 9 -2.35 -10.58 14.28
C ALA A 9 -1.21 -9.90 15.05
N LEU A 10 -0.64 -8.81 14.53
CA LEU A 10 0.47 -8.05 15.12
C LEU A 10 -0.01 -6.76 15.82
N HIS A 11 -1.17 -6.23 15.41
CA HIS A 11 -1.78 -5.02 15.95
C HIS A 11 -3.31 -5.17 15.97
N THR A 12 -3.89 -5.40 17.15
CA THR A 12 -5.31 -5.75 17.27
C THR A 12 -6.27 -4.62 16.90
N ASN A 13 -5.83 -3.36 17.03
CA ASN A 13 -6.58 -2.18 16.59
C ASN A 13 -6.38 -1.90 15.09
N THR A 14 -6.68 -2.90 14.27
CA THR A 14 -6.64 -2.81 12.80
C THR A 14 -8.04 -2.94 12.25
N VAL A 15 -8.44 -1.94 11.46
CA VAL A 15 -9.68 -1.92 10.69
C VAL A 15 -9.32 -2.16 9.23
N GLU A 16 -9.95 -3.15 8.62
CA GLU A 16 -9.79 -3.43 7.19
C GLU A 16 -11.02 -2.93 6.43
N VAL A 17 -10.78 -2.18 5.36
CA VAL A 17 -11.79 -1.70 4.43
C VAL A 17 -11.47 -2.25 3.05
N ALA A 18 -12.43 -2.90 2.42
CA ALA A 18 -12.33 -3.32 1.03
C ALA A 18 -12.99 -2.24 0.15
N LEU A 19 -12.24 -1.78 -0.85
CA LEU A 19 -12.75 -0.89 -1.89
C LEU A 19 -12.82 -1.66 -3.20
N GLU A 20 -13.92 -1.50 -3.92
CA GLU A 20 -14.01 -1.95 -5.31
C GLU A 20 -12.99 -1.23 -6.18
N TRP A 21 -12.61 -1.82 -7.31
CA TRP A 21 -11.66 -1.21 -8.26
C TRP A 21 -12.12 0.17 -8.76
N ARG A 22 -13.43 0.35 -8.85
CA ARG A 22 -14.10 1.62 -9.10
C ARG A 22 -14.98 1.92 -7.90
N PRO A 23 -14.41 2.48 -6.82
CA PRO A 23 -15.15 2.68 -5.59
C PRO A 23 -16.18 3.81 -5.78
N GLU A 24 -17.35 3.62 -5.19
CA GLU A 24 -18.36 4.66 -5.10
C GLU A 24 -17.97 5.74 -4.07
N LEU A 25 -18.59 6.91 -4.17
CA LEU A 25 -18.24 8.06 -3.34
C LEU A 25 -18.48 7.80 -1.84
N ASP A 26 -19.48 7.01 -1.49
CA ASP A 26 -19.79 6.62 -0.12
C ASP A 26 -18.72 5.67 0.46
N ALA A 27 -18.23 4.72 -0.32
CA ALA A 27 -17.13 3.83 0.06
C ALA A 27 -15.83 4.62 0.27
N ILE A 28 -15.54 5.59 -0.60
CA ILE A 28 -14.41 6.52 -0.44
C ILE A 28 -14.57 7.34 0.85
N ALA A 29 -15.74 7.95 1.06
CA ALA A 29 -16.01 8.75 2.26
C ALA A 29 -15.89 7.92 3.55
N HIS A 30 -16.37 6.68 3.54
CA HIS A 30 -16.25 5.76 4.66
C HIS A 30 -14.78 5.43 4.97
N ALA A 31 -13.99 5.09 3.95
CA ALA A 31 -12.56 4.82 4.13
C ALA A 31 -11.80 6.04 4.68
N ARG A 32 -12.12 7.25 4.20
CA ARG A 32 -11.54 8.50 4.71
C ARG A 32 -11.89 8.74 6.18
N SER A 33 -13.15 8.58 6.56
CA SER A 33 -13.60 8.76 7.94
C SER A 33 -12.86 7.82 8.90
N LEU A 34 -12.63 6.56 8.50
CA LEU A 34 -11.83 5.63 9.30
C LEU A 34 -10.36 6.05 9.39
N ALA A 35 -9.80 6.58 8.30
CA ALA A 35 -8.42 7.06 8.28
C ALA A 35 -8.19 8.27 9.20
N GLU A 36 -9.19 9.13 9.44
CA GLU A 36 -9.09 10.29 10.35
C GLU A 36 -8.68 9.88 11.77
N GLY A 37 -9.16 8.74 12.27
CA GLY A 37 -8.78 8.20 13.58
C GLY A 37 -7.55 7.27 13.56
N ALA A 38 -7.05 6.90 12.37
CA ALA A 38 -5.95 5.96 12.25
C ALA A 38 -4.59 6.63 12.46
N ALA A 39 -3.69 5.92 13.15
CA ALA A 39 -2.30 6.33 13.35
C ALA A 39 -1.45 6.17 12.07
N ALA A 40 -1.81 5.21 11.21
CA ALA A 40 -1.21 4.98 9.91
C ALA A 40 -2.24 4.29 8.99
N VAL A 41 -2.07 4.44 7.68
CA VAL A 41 -2.91 3.79 6.67
C VAL A 41 -2.03 2.88 5.81
N VAL A 42 -2.39 1.59 5.74
CA VAL A 42 -1.80 0.66 4.78
C VAL A 42 -2.75 0.53 3.59
N TYR A 43 -2.35 1.06 2.45
CA TYR A 43 -3.19 1.14 1.26
C TYR A 43 -2.74 0.12 0.21
N ALA A 44 -3.44 -1.01 0.09
CA ALA A 44 -3.12 -2.04 -0.88
C ALA A 44 -3.95 -1.88 -2.16
N VAL A 45 -3.30 -1.84 -3.31
CA VAL A 45 -3.95 -1.62 -4.61
C VAL A 45 -3.22 -2.38 -5.72
N ALA A 46 -3.96 -3.04 -6.61
CA ALA A 46 -3.39 -3.69 -7.81
C ALA A 46 -3.46 -2.70 -8.97
N ASP A 47 -2.36 -2.42 -9.67
CA ASP A 47 -2.36 -1.56 -10.88
C ASP A 47 -3.02 -0.16 -10.68
N GLY A 48 -2.93 0.39 -9.47
CA GLY A 48 -3.59 1.64 -9.05
C GLY A 48 -3.32 2.86 -9.94
N HIS A 49 -2.20 2.87 -10.67
CA HIS A 49 -1.93 3.85 -11.73
C HIS A 49 -3.02 3.92 -12.83
N GLU A 50 -3.78 2.85 -13.05
CA GLU A 50 -4.93 2.81 -13.97
C GLU A 50 -6.27 3.15 -13.29
N ALA A 51 -6.29 3.42 -11.98
CA ALA A 51 -7.49 3.75 -11.22
C ALA A 51 -7.42 5.15 -10.59
N PRO A 52 -7.90 6.19 -11.30
CA PRO A 52 -7.83 7.58 -10.85
C PRO A 52 -8.44 7.82 -9.46
N ALA A 53 -9.52 7.13 -9.11
CA ALA A 53 -10.16 7.25 -7.80
C ALA A 53 -9.25 6.77 -6.65
N HIS A 54 -8.50 5.68 -6.85
CA HIS A 54 -7.52 5.20 -5.87
C HIS A 54 -6.34 6.18 -5.74
N LEU A 55 -5.82 6.71 -6.85
CA LEU A 55 -4.76 7.73 -6.82
C LEU A 55 -5.21 9.02 -6.13
N ALA A 56 -6.45 9.46 -6.37
CA ALA A 56 -7.03 10.63 -5.71
C ALA A 56 -7.13 10.40 -4.20
N LEU A 57 -7.65 9.24 -3.78
CA LEU A 57 -7.77 8.91 -2.36
C LEU A 57 -6.39 8.82 -1.68
N ILE A 58 -5.37 8.22 -2.32
CA ILE A 58 -4.00 8.20 -1.78
C ILE A 58 -3.50 9.64 -1.57
N ARG A 59 -3.64 10.53 -2.57
CA ARG A 59 -3.24 11.93 -2.46
C ARG A 59 -3.97 12.66 -1.34
N GLU A 60 -5.29 12.47 -1.23
CA GLU A 60 -6.09 13.08 -0.17
C GLU A 60 -5.65 12.64 1.23
N LEU A 61 -5.35 11.36 1.41
CA LEU A 61 -4.85 10.83 2.69
C LEU A 61 -3.48 11.41 3.05
N ILE A 62 -2.56 11.48 2.09
CA ILE A 62 -1.23 12.10 2.28
C ILE A 62 -1.40 13.60 2.60
N ALA A 63 -2.21 14.33 1.83
CA ALA A 63 -2.46 15.76 2.04
C ALA A 63 -3.12 16.06 3.39
N ALA A 64 -3.90 15.11 3.93
CA ALA A 64 -4.46 15.17 5.29
C ALA A 64 -3.43 14.85 6.39
N GLY A 65 -2.16 14.66 6.05
CA GLY A 65 -1.06 14.39 7.00
C GLY A 65 -1.06 12.97 7.55
N LYS A 66 -1.72 12.01 6.88
CA LYS A 66 -1.71 10.61 7.31
C LYS A 66 -0.39 9.94 6.91
N PRO A 67 0.24 9.15 7.81
CA PRO A 67 1.29 8.23 7.41
C PRO A 67 0.70 7.14 6.50
N VAL A 68 0.92 7.26 5.20
CA VAL A 68 0.40 6.31 4.19
C VAL A 68 1.53 5.40 3.71
N ILE A 69 1.30 4.09 3.83
CA ILE A 69 2.16 3.04 3.27
C ILE A 69 1.40 2.38 2.12
N VAL A 70 1.88 2.55 0.89
CA VAL A 70 1.24 1.95 -0.28
C VAL A 70 1.83 0.56 -0.54
N VAL A 71 0.96 -0.42 -0.74
CA VAL A 71 1.33 -1.80 -1.08
C VAL A 71 0.81 -2.11 -2.49
N GLY A 72 1.71 -2.07 -3.48
CA GLY A 72 1.40 -2.38 -4.87
C GLY A 72 1.24 -3.87 -5.11
N LEU A 73 0.07 -4.28 -5.58
CA LEU A 73 -0.28 -5.69 -5.83
C LEU A 73 -0.12 -6.09 -7.30
N GLY A 74 0.28 -5.16 -8.16
CA GLY A 74 0.50 -5.35 -9.59
C GLY A 74 1.76 -4.63 -10.06
N MET A 75 1.64 -3.79 -11.07
CA MET A 75 2.73 -2.95 -11.57
C MET A 75 2.97 -1.75 -10.64
N PRO A 76 4.23 -1.44 -10.26
CA PRO A 76 4.51 -0.49 -9.19
C PRO A 76 4.51 0.98 -9.64
N TYR A 77 3.55 1.38 -10.48
CA TYR A 77 3.55 2.66 -11.15
C TYR A 77 2.77 3.76 -10.42
N GLU A 78 2.16 3.45 -9.27
CA GLU A 78 1.58 4.48 -8.39
C GLU A 78 2.67 5.47 -7.94
N LEU A 79 3.92 5.01 -7.75
CA LEU A 79 5.07 5.86 -7.43
C LEU A 79 5.36 6.92 -8.50
N THR A 80 5.07 6.62 -9.77
CA THR A 80 5.22 7.60 -10.86
C THR A 80 4.01 8.54 -10.95
N ALA A 81 2.83 8.05 -10.58
CA ALA A 81 1.60 8.82 -10.65
C ALA A 81 1.41 9.74 -9.43
N VAL A 82 1.89 9.35 -8.26
CA VAL A 82 1.79 10.07 -6.99
C VAL A 82 3.20 10.20 -6.39
N PRO A 83 3.98 11.20 -6.83
CA PRO A 83 5.34 11.44 -6.32
C PRO A 83 5.41 11.72 -4.82
N GLU A 84 4.28 12.06 -4.19
CA GLU A 84 4.15 12.32 -2.75
C GLU A 84 4.17 11.05 -1.89
N ILE A 85 4.14 9.85 -2.49
CA ILE A 85 4.25 8.59 -1.74
C ILE A 85 5.67 8.44 -1.17
N GLU A 86 5.78 8.47 0.16
CA GLU A 86 7.07 8.31 0.85
C GLU A 86 7.42 6.84 1.15
N THR A 87 6.43 5.98 1.38
CA THR A 87 6.65 4.56 1.71
C THR A 87 5.86 3.65 0.76
N TYR A 88 6.59 2.76 0.08
CA TYR A 88 6.02 1.86 -0.92
C TYR A 88 6.58 0.45 -0.82
N ILE A 89 5.70 -0.56 -0.92
CA ILE A 89 6.04 -1.98 -0.99
C ILE A 89 5.49 -2.55 -2.30
N ALA A 90 6.37 -3.00 -3.19
CA ALA A 90 5.98 -3.75 -4.39
C ALA A 90 5.79 -5.24 -4.03
N ALA A 91 4.54 -5.66 -3.77
CA ALA A 91 4.20 -7.03 -3.39
C ALA A 91 4.00 -7.97 -4.60
N TYR A 92 3.80 -7.40 -5.80
CA TYR A 92 3.66 -8.13 -7.08
C TYR A 92 2.62 -9.26 -7.05
N GLY A 93 1.54 -9.08 -6.29
CA GLY A 93 0.40 -9.98 -6.30
C GLY A 93 -0.52 -9.80 -5.09
N PHE A 94 -1.78 -10.18 -5.28
CA PHE A 94 -2.82 -10.14 -4.25
C PHE A 94 -3.08 -11.50 -3.58
N ARG A 95 -2.35 -12.56 -3.98
CA ARG A 95 -2.52 -13.90 -3.39
C ARG A 95 -1.93 -13.94 -1.98
N ASP A 96 -2.44 -14.84 -1.15
CA ASP A 96 -1.95 -15.03 0.22
C ASP A 96 -0.44 -15.25 0.31
N ALA A 97 0.14 -15.96 -0.66
CA ALA A 97 1.58 -16.17 -0.73
C ALA A 97 2.39 -14.87 -0.85
N ASN A 98 1.85 -13.86 -1.55
CA ASN A 98 2.45 -12.53 -1.65
C ASN A 98 2.22 -11.73 -0.36
N LEU A 99 0.97 -11.71 0.12
CA LEU A 99 0.54 -10.80 1.20
C LEU A 99 0.98 -11.24 2.60
N LYS A 100 1.17 -12.55 2.85
CA LYS A 100 1.54 -13.06 4.18
C LYS A 100 2.88 -12.52 4.70
N GLY A 101 3.78 -12.11 3.79
CA GLY A 101 5.08 -11.53 4.16
C GLY A 101 5.02 -10.04 4.49
N VAL A 102 4.01 -9.33 3.99
CA VAL A 102 3.93 -7.86 4.13
C VAL A 102 3.61 -7.45 5.56
N GLY A 103 2.71 -8.16 6.25
CA GLY A 103 2.42 -7.90 7.66
C GLY A 103 3.68 -7.93 8.54
N PRO A 104 4.39 -9.07 8.66
CA PRO A 104 5.64 -9.15 9.41
C PRO A 104 6.69 -8.11 8.99
N LEU A 105 6.80 -7.81 7.70
CA LEU A 105 7.71 -6.79 7.18
C LEU A 105 7.40 -5.40 7.73
N LEU A 106 6.14 -4.97 7.71
CA LEU A 106 5.70 -3.66 8.22
C LEU A 106 6.02 -3.46 9.71
N PHE A 107 6.10 -4.56 10.48
CA PHE A 107 6.41 -4.54 11.91
C PHE A 107 7.88 -4.90 12.22
N GLY A 108 8.76 -4.97 11.22
CA GLY A 108 10.18 -5.29 11.41
C GLY A 108 10.42 -6.71 11.96
N ARG A 109 9.50 -7.64 11.73
CA ARG A 109 9.63 -9.05 12.13
C ARG A 109 10.37 -9.90 11.10
N THR A 110 10.46 -9.39 9.88
CA THR A 110 11.21 -10.00 8.78
C THR A 110 11.91 -8.90 7.98
N PRO A 111 13.16 -9.12 7.55
CA PRO A 111 13.93 -8.11 6.82
C PRO A 111 13.38 -7.88 5.40
N ALA A 112 13.48 -6.65 4.91
CA ALA A 112 13.23 -6.32 3.51
C ALA A 112 14.40 -6.80 2.65
N ARG A 113 14.20 -7.84 1.84
CA ARG A 113 15.23 -8.39 0.93
C ARG A 113 14.82 -8.38 -0.54
N GLY A 114 13.60 -7.94 -0.83
CA GLY A 114 13.07 -7.88 -2.18
C GLY A 114 13.91 -6.94 -3.06
N ARG A 115 14.04 -7.30 -4.34
CA ARG A 115 14.65 -6.48 -5.38
C ARG A 115 13.69 -6.36 -6.55
N LEU A 116 13.61 -5.17 -7.13
CA LEU A 116 12.73 -4.89 -8.25
C LEU A 116 13.14 -5.77 -9.45
N PRO A 117 12.24 -6.61 -10.01
CA PRO A 117 12.53 -7.35 -11.23
C PRO A 117 12.50 -6.47 -12.49
N VAL A 118 11.99 -5.24 -12.38
CA VAL A 118 11.81 -4.28 -13.47
C VAL A 118 12.24 -2.88 -12.99
N SER A 119 12.60 -2.00 -13.92
CA SER A 119 12.80 -0.59 -13.60
C SER A 119 11.47 0.13 -13.38
N ILE A 120 11.47 1.11 -12.47
CA ILE A 120 10.43 2.12 -12.33
C ILE A 120 10.95 3.38 -13.03
N PRO A 121 10.41 3.75 -14.20
CA PRO A 121 10.94 4.84 -15.02
C PRO A 121 11.10 6.14 -14.24
N GLY A 122 12.28 6.75 -14.35
CA GLY A 122 12.61 8.03 -13.68
C GLY A 122 12.88 7.94 -12.19
N LEU A 123 12.70 6.78 -11.55
CA LEU A 123 12.85 6.62 -10.10
C LEU A 123 13.90 5.57 -9.73
N TYR A 124 13.72 4.32 -10.15
CA TYR A 124 14.54 3.20 -9.67
C TYR A 124 14.88 2.20 -10.80
N PRO A 125 16.14 1.74 -10.90
CA PRO A 125 16.52 0.71 -11.87
C PRO A 125 16.03 -0.69 -11.43
N ALA A 126 15.99 -1.63 -12.38
CA ALA A 126 15.84 -3.04 -12.05
C ALA A 126 16.99 -3.49 -11.11
N GLY A 127 16.68 -4.38 -10.18
CA GLY A 127 17.58 -4.82 -9.12
C GLY A 127 17.65 -3.89 -7.91
N HIS A 128 17.02 -2.71 -7.93
CA HIS A 128 16.94 -1.84 -6.77
C HIS A 128 16.07 -2.45 -5.66
N GLY A 129 16.38 -2.15 -4.40
CA GLY A 129 15.58 -2.49 -3.23
C GLY A 129 16.27 -1.98 -1.98
N LEU A 130 15.48 -1.73 -0.94
CA LEU A 130 16.02 -1.28 0.35
C LEU A 130 16.38 -2.50 1.21
N ASP A 131 17.49 -2.40 1.90
CA ASP A 131 17.87 -3.35 2.96
C ASP A 131 17.44 -2.80 4.30
N LEU A 132 16.23 -3.18 4.71
CA LEU A 132 15.68 -2.84 6.02
C LEU A 132 15.75 -4.08 6.93
N PRO A 133 16.17 -3.90 8.20
CA PRO A 133 16.32 -5.00 9.16
C PRO A 133 14.99 -5.71 9.47
#